data_AF-A0A9E5GNR9-F1
#
_entry.id   AF-A0A9E5GNR9-F1
#
_cell.length_a   1.000
_cell.length_b   1.000
_cell.length_c   1.000
_cell.angle_alpha   90.00
_cell.angle_beta   90.00
_cell.angle_gamma   90.00
#
_symmetry.space_group_name_H-M   'P 1'
#
loop_
_entity.id
_entity.type
_entity.pdbx_description
1 polymer ?
#
loop_
_entity_poly.entity_id
_entity_poly.type
_entity_poly.pdbx_seq_one_letter_code
_entity_poly.pdbx_strand_id
1 'polypeptide(L)'
;MKRLFTSILFTCMAMSMVAQGTWGSNSADSTKCFENFNDFGALYNSKSYLDAYDHWKVVYEICPAASVVIYKYAPKLFAYKIKDTQDSAMRAGLVSDLMSVYDNQMTLYPGTEAKLTA
;
A
#
# COMPACT_ATOMS: atom_id res chain seq x y z
N MET A 1 7.23 33.41 -49.10
CA MET A 1 8.50 33.85 -48.47
C MET A 1 8.21 35.01 -47.52
N LYS A 2 8.77 34.93 -46.29
CA LYS A 2 8.70 35.91 -45.18
C LYS A 2 7.30 35.95 -44.54
N ARG A 3 7.10 35.62 -43.25
CA ARG A 3 7.92 35.96 -42.08
C ARG A 3 7.82 34.84 -41.02
N LEU A 4 8.98 34.32 -40.59
CA LEU A 4 9.11 33.72 -39.26
C LEU A 4 8.84 34.83 -38.24
N PHE A 5 7.98 34.60 -37.25
CA PHE A 5 8.12 35.13 -35.88
C PHE A 5 7.13 34.40 -34.94
N THR A 6 7.71 33.63 -33.99
CA THR A 6 7.22 33.34 -32.63
C THR A 6 5.84 32.69 -32.43
N SER A 7 5.83 31.43 -31.99
CA SER A 7 5.38 31.06 -30.62
C SER A 7 5.56 29.57 -30.37
N ILE A 8 6.45 29.24 -29.43
CA ILE A 8 6.54 27.94 -28.77
C ILE A 8 5.31 27.85 -27.86
N LEU A 9 4.36 26.97 -28.17
CA LEU A 9 3.28 26.62 -27.24
C LEU A 9 3.58 25.25 -26.65
N PHE A 10 4.50 25.25 -25.69
CA PHE A 10 4.75 24.14 -24.78
C PHE A 10 3.70 24.21 -23.68
N THR A 11 2.49 23.71 -23.93
CA THR A 11 1.50 23.54 -22.85
C THR A 11 1.58 22.10 -22.39
N CYS A 12 2.43 21.86 -21.39
CA CYS A 12 2.34 20.70 -20.52
C CYS A 12 0.91 20.57 -20.02
N MET A 13 0.19 19.53 -20.44
CA MET A 13 -1.05 19.14 -19.78
C MET A 13 -0.66 18.67 -18.38
N ALA A 14 -1.00 19.50 -17.39
CA ALA A 14 -0.69 19.28 -15.99
C ALA A 14 -1.22 17.91 -15.55
N MET A 15 -0.34 17.10 -14.96
CA MET A 15 -0.73 15.92 -14.21
C MET A 15 -1.68 16.38 -13.11
N SER A 16 -2.91 15.87 -13.12
CA SER A 16 -3.85 16.04 -12.02
C SER A 16 -3.25 15.34 -10.79
N MET A 17 -2.59 16.11 -9.93
CA MET A 17 -2.27 15.67 -8.58
C MET A 17 -3.61 15.57 -7.84
N VAL A 18 -4.24 14.40 -7.85
CA VAL A 18 -5.32 14.14 -6.89
C VAL A 18 -4.64 14.11 -5.54
N ALA A 19 -4.81 15.17 -4.76
CA ALA A 19 -4.43 15.18 -3.35
C ALA A 19 -5.37 14.24 -2.60
N GLN A 20 -5.13 12.92 -2.70
CA GLN A 20 -5.80 11.94 -1.85
C GLN A 20 -5.35 12.20 -0.42
N GLY A 21 -6.31 12.28 0.50
CA GLY A 21 -5.99 12.38 1.92
C GLY A 21 -5.16 11.18 2.36
N THR A 22 -4.31 11.36 3.38
CA THR A 22 -3.44 10.30 3.91
C THR A 22 -4.20 8.99 4.20
N TRP A 23 -5.46 9.11 4.61
CA TRP A 23 -6.29 7.98 5.02
C TRP A 23 -7.29 7.52 3.95
N GLY A 24 -7.33 8.10 2.75
CA GLY A 24 -8.26 7.65 1.71
C GLY A 24 -8.67 8.74 0.71
N SER A 25 -9.41 8.33 -0.33
CA SER A 25 -9.83 9.22 -1.42
C SER A 25 -11.02 10.11 -1.09
N ASN A 26 -11.84 9.68 -0.12
CA ASN A 26 -13.07 10.34 0.32
C ASN A 26 -13.31 10.10 1.82
N SER A 27 -14.37 10.66 2.39
CA SER A 27 -14.67 10.53 3.83
C SER A 27 -14.94 9.09 4.28
N ALA A 28 -15.66 8.30 3.48
CA ALA A 28 -15.94 6.90 3.82
C ALA A 28 -14.66 6.06 3.81
N ASP A 29 -13.82 6.22 2.79
CA ASP A 29 -12.51 5.57 2.71
C ASP A 29 -11.61 6.00 3.87
N SER A 30 -11.61 7.29 4.21
CA SER A 30 -10.83 7.85 5.32
C SER A 30 -11.18 7.19 6.65
N THR A 31 -12.47 7.09 6.96
CA THR A 31 -12.93 6.43 8.19
C THR A 31 -12.56 4.95 8.17
N LYS A 32 -12.87 4.25 7.08
CA LYS A 32 -12.63 2.81 6.96
C LYS A 32 -11.14 2.45 7.08
N CYS A 33 -10.27 3.18 6.39
CA CYS A 33 -8.84 2.98 6.47
C CYS A 33 -8.31 3.23 7.89
N PHE A 34 -8.71 4.35 8.51
CA PHE A 34 -8.22 4.71 9.84
C PHE A 34 -8.66 3.70 10.91
N GLU A 35 -9.91 3.23 10.87
CA GLU A 35 -10.41 2.18 11.77
C GLU A 35 -9.62 0.89 11.57
N ASN A 36 -9.51 0.40 10.34
CA ASN A 36 -8.76 -0.83 10.05
C ASN A 36 -7.26 -0.70 10.39
N PHE A 37 -6.69 0.50 10.29
CA PHE A 37 -5.31 0.77 10.69
C PHE A 37 -5.09 0.54 12.18
N ASN A 38 -6.01 1.05 13.00
CA ASN A 38 -5.96 0.85 14.44
C ASN A 38 -6.24 -0.61 14.81
N ASP A 39 -7.22 -1.24 14.17
CA ASP A 39 -7.59 -2.63 14.44
C ASP A 39 -6.47 -3.61 14.09
N PHE A 40 -5.87 -3.50 12.89
CA PHE A 40 -4.74 -4.38 12.55
C PHE A 40 -3.57 -4.15 13.51
N GLY A 41 -3.32 -2.91 13.92
CA GLY A 41 -2.25 -2.59 14.87
C GLY A 41 -2.48 -3.27 16.22
N ALA A 42 -3.70 -3.19 16.75
CA ALA A 42 -4.09 -3.85 18.00
C ALA A 42 -3.99 -5.37 17.91
N LEU A 43 -4.52 -5.97 16.83
CA LEU A 43 -4.48 -7.42 16.59
C LEU A 43 -3.06 -7.94 16.37
N TYR A 44 -2.23 -7.18 15.66
CA TYR A 44 -0.82 -7.51 15.47
C TYR A 44 -0.08 -7.53 16.82
N ASN A 45 -0.32 -6.52 17.67
CA ASN A 45 0.29 -6.42 18.99
C ASN A 45 -0.19 -7.52 19.95
N SER A 46 -1.45 -7.96 19.84
CA SER A 46 -1.98 -9.11 20.58
C SER A 46 -1.62 -10.46 19.96
N LYS A 47 -0.85 -10.46 18.85
CA LYS A 47 -0.40 -11.64 18.10
C LYS A 47 -1.51 -12.41 17.38
N SER A 48 -2.68 -11.82 17.18
CA SER A 48 -3.72 -12.38 16.30
C SER A 48 -3.42 -12.06 14.83
N TYR A 49 -2.45 -12.77 14.24
CA TYR A 49 -1.96 -12.43 12.91
C TYR A 49 -2.91 -12.77 11.76
N LEU A 50 -3.77 -13.79 11.92
CA LEU A 50 -4.74 -14.14 10.88
C LEU A 50 -5.83 -13.06 10.78
N ASP A 51 -6.38 -12.62 11.92
CA ASP A 51 -7.36 -11.52 11.96
C ASP A 51 -6.70 -10.20 11.54
N ALA A 52 -5.47 -9.94 12.00
CA ALA A 52 -4.74 -8.74 11.62
C ALA A 52 -4.51 -8.65 10.10
N TYR A 53 -4.31 -9.78 9.41
CA TYR A 53 -4.13 -9.79 7.95
C TYR A 53 -5.36 -9.24 7.23
N ASP A 54 -6.56 -9.59 7.67
CA ASP A 54 -7.80 -9.19 7.00
C ASP A 54 -8.01 -7.67 7.12
N HIS A 55 -7.76 -7.08 8.29
CA HIS A 55 -7.77 -5.62 8.46
C HIS A 55 -6.60 -4.93 7.74
N TRP A 56 -5.40 -5.50 7.79
CA TRP A 56 -4.23 -4.98 7.09
C TRP A 56 -4.47 -4.87 5.58
N LYS A 57 -5.12 -5.87 4.98
CA LYS A 57 -5.43 -5.90 3.55
C LYS A 57 -6.34 -4.74 3.15
N VAL A 58 -7.33 -4.41 3.98
CA VAL A 58 -8.20 -3.25 3.77
C VAL A 58 -7.40 -1.94 3.74
N VAL A 59 -6.46 -1.75 4.67
CA VAL A 59 -5.62 -0.55 4.69
C VAL A 59 -4.70 -0.49 3.47
N TYR A 60 -4.10 -1.62 3.10
CA TYR A 60 -3.24 -1.71 1.91
C TYR A 60 -4.00 -1.38 0.62
N GLU A 61 -5.26 -1.77 0.50
CA GLU A 61 -6.08 -1.50 -0.70
C GLU A 61 -6.62 -0.07 -0.75
N ILE A 62 -7.02 0.50 0.40
CA ILE A 62 -7.69 1.81 0.44
C ILE A 62 -6.69 2.97 0.50
N CYS A 63 -5.62 2.80 1.27
CA CYS A 63 -4.74 3.88 1.67
C CYS A 63 -3.28 3.39 1.81
N PRO A 64 -2.69 2.79 0.74
CA PRO A 64 -1.36 2.18 0.79
C PRO A 64 -0.23 3.16 1.14
N ALA A 65 -0.45 4.47 0.98
CA ALA A 65 0.51 5.52 1.32
C ALA A 65 0.32 6.13 2.71
N ALA A 66 -0.66 5.65 3.50
CA ALA A 66 -0.99 6.20 4.81
C ALA A 66 0.18 6.04 5.81
N SER A 67 0.85 4.89 5.78
CA SER A 67 1.92 4.58 6.72
C SER A 67 2.81 3.44 6.25
N VAL A 68 4.13 3.62 6.38
CA VAL A 68 5.13 2.57 6.11
C VAL A 68 4.96 1.33 7.00
N VAL A 69 4.26 1.45 8.13
CA VAL A 69 3.99 0.32 9.06
C VAL A 69 3.23 -0.81 8.38
N ILE A 70 2.36 -0.49 7.42
CA ILE A 70 1.61 -1.48 6.63
C ILE A 70 2.60 -2.45 5.97
N TYR A 71 3.65 -1.95 5.34
CA TYR A 71 4.69 -2.77 4.70
C TYR A 71 5.59 -3.47 5.71
N LYS A 72 5.91 -2.81 6.82
CA LYS A 72 6.73 -3.41 7.89
C LYS A 72 6.11 -4.71 8.43
N TYR A 73 4.78 -4.74 8.59
CA TYR A 73 4.10 -5.88 9.22
C TYR A 73 3.65 -6.96 8.22
N ALA A 74 3.55 -6.61 6.94
CA ALA A 74 3.10 -7.51 5.89
C ALA A 74 3.84 -8.87 5.87
N PRO A 75 5.18 -8.96 5.91
CA PRO A 75 5.88 -10.25 5.79
C PRO A 75 5.44 -11.27 6.84
N LYS A 76 5.23 -10.83 8.08
CA LYS A 76 4.77 -11.69 9.16
C LYS A 76 3.31 -12.11 8.98
N LEU A 77 2.44 -11.20 8.58
CA LEU A 77 1.03 -11.49 8.32
C LEU A 77 0.88 -12.51 7.18
N PHE A 78 1.58 -12.31 6.07
CA PHE A 78 1.61 -13.26 4.95
C PHE A 78 2.18 -14.61 5.36
N ALA A 79 3.25 -14.66 6.16
CA ALA A 79 3.79 -15.94 6.64
C ALA A 79 2.75 -16.77 7.41
N TYR A 80 1.94 -16.12 8.26
CA TYR A 80 0.85 -16.80 8.97
C TYR A 80 -0.28 -17.22 8.02
N LYS A 81 -0.71 -16.35 7.10
CA LYS A 81 -1.75 -16.69 6.11
C LYS A 81 -1.34 -17.84 5.19
N ILE A 82 -0.08 -17.86 4.73
CA ILE A 82 0.49 -18.94 3.91
C ILE A 82 0.56 -20.25 4.70
N LYS A 83 0.91 -20.20 5.99
CA LYS A 83 0.94 -21.39 6.86
C LYS A 83 -0.44 -21.98 7.10
N ASP A 84 -1.45 -21.12 7.23
CA ASP A 84 -2.85 -21.51 7.46
C ASP A 84 -3.54 -22.02 6.18
N THR A 85 -3.08 -21.57 5.02
CA THR A 85 -3.63 -21.98 3.72
C THR A 85 -3.16 -23.39 3.34
N GLN A 86 -4.09 -24.33 3.13
CA GLN A 86 -3.76 -25.70 2.71
C GLN A 86 -3.53 -25.83 1.21
N ASP A 87 -4.33 -25.11 0.40
CA ASP A 87 -4.27 -25.19 -1.05
C ASP A 87 -2.94 -24.63 -1.59
N SER A 88 -2.25 -25.43 -2.39
CA SER A 88 -0.92 -25.09 -2.90
C SER A 88 -0.93 -23.91 -3.88
N ALA A 89 -1.99 -23.75 -4.68
CA ALA A 89 -2.11 -22.66 -5.64
C ALA A 89 -2.41 -21.34 -4.92
N MET A 90 -3.29 -21.36 -3.90
CA MET A 90 -3.55 -20.21 -3.04
C MET A 90 -2.31 -19.77 -2.27
N ARG A 91 -1.50 -20.72 -1.76
CA ARG A 91 -0.20 -20.40 -1.14
C ARG A 91 0.75 -19.70 -2.12
N ALA A 92 0.83 -20.19 -3.37
CA ALA A 92 1.65 -19.55 -4.39
C ALA A 92 1.14 -18.12 -4.72
N GLY A 93 -0.18 -17.94 -4.77
CA GLY A 93 -0.82 -16.63 -4.91
C GLY A 93 -0.40 -15.67 -3.78
N LEU A 94 -0.49 -16.11 -2.53
CA LEU A 94 -0.08 -15.30 -1.37
C LEU A 94 1.42 -14.91 -1.41
N VAL A 95 2.29 -15.79 -1.92
CA VAL A 95 3.71 -15.46 -2.11
C VAL A 95 3.86 -14.39 -3.20
N SER A 96 3.15 -14.51 -4.32
CA SER A 96 3.15 -13.50 -5.39
C SER A 96 2.61 -12.14 -4.91
N ASP A 97 1.56 -12.16 -4.10
CA ASP A 97 0.98 -10.96 -3.49
C ASP A 97 2.01 -10.29 -2.57
N LEU A 98 2.72 -11.06 -1.75
CA LEU A 98 3.79 -10.52 -0.89
C LEU A 98 4.92 -9.88 -1.71
N MET A 99 5.26 -10.42 -2.88
CA MET A 99 6.25 -9.77 -3.77
C MET A 99 5.74 -8.42 -4.27
N SER A 100 4.48 -8.35 -4.69
CA SER A 100 3.84 -7.10 -5.11
C SER A 100 3.78 -6.06 -3.99
N VAL A 101 3.64 -6.50 -2.73
CA VAL A 101 3.70 -5.60 -1.55
C VAL A 101 5.08 -4.96 -1.41
N TYR A 102 6.16 -5.71 -1.64
CA TYR A 102 7.52 -5.14 -1.63
C TYR A 102 7.73 -4.15 -2.79
N ASP A 103 7.22 -4.45 -3.98
CA ASP A 103 7.29 -3.53 -5.12
C ASP A 103 6.55 -2.21 -4.84
N ASN A 104 5.37 -2.30 -4.23
CA ASN A 104 4.60 -1.13 -3.82
C ASN A 104 5.28 -0.35 -2.70
N GLN A 105 5.96 -1.03 -1.77
CA GLN A 105 6.77 -0.37 -0.76
C GLN A 105 7.89 0.47 -1.40
N MET A 106 8.63 -0.11 -2.35
CA MET A 106 9.73 0.61 -3.03
C MET A 106 9.21 1.83 -3.79
N THR A 107 8.01 1.72 -4.35
CA THR A 107 7.35 2.81 -5.09
C THR A 107 6.91 3.95 -4.15
N LEU A 108 6.29 3.63 -3.01
CA LEU A 108 5.71 4.63 -2.10
C LEU A 108 6.68 5.14 -1.02
N TYR A 109 7.67 4.33 -0.65
CA TYR A 109 8.62 4.59 0.44
C TYR A 109 10.06 4.23 0.04
N PRO A 110 10.61 4.87 -1.01
CA PRO A 110 11.96 4.58 -1.48
C PRO A 110 13.01 4.80 -0.36
N GLY A 111 14.00 3.92 -0.26
CA GLY A 111 15.08 4.01 0.74
C GLY A 111 14.71 3.58 2.15
N THR A 112 13.52 3.01 2.37
CA THR A 112 13.12 2.43 3.66
C THR A 112 13.47 0.95 3.82
N GLU A 113 14.02 0.33 2.77
CA GLU A 113 14.35 -1.10 2.66
C GLU A 113 15.14 -1.62 3.87
N ALA A 114 16.23 -0.94 4.23
CA ALA A 114 17.12 -1.35 5.32
C ALA A 114 16.52 -1.19 6.74
N LYS A 115 15.42 -0.43 6.89
CA LYS A 115 14.82 -0.13 8.20
C LYS A 115 13.73 -1.13 8.62
N LEU A 116 13.23 -1.94 7.68
CA LEU A 116 12.12 -2.86 7.94
C LEU A 116 12.56 -4.32 8.10
N THR A 117 13.81 -4.65 7.74
CA THR A 117 14.42 -5.98 7.93
C THR A 117 15.14 -6.13 9.28
N ALA A 118 15.04 -5.14 10.17
CA ALA A 118 15.69 -5.09 11.48
C ALA A 118 14.73 -5.43 12.63
#